data_AF-A0A2U0I571-F1
#
_entry.id   AF-A0A2U0I571-F1
#
_cell.length_a   1.000
_cell.length_b   1.000
_cell.length_c   1.000
_cell.angle_alpha   90.00
_cell.angle_beta   90.00
_cell.angle_gamma   90.00
#
_symmetry.space_group_name_H-M   'P 1'
#
loop_
_entity.id
_entity.type
_entity.pdbx_description
1 polymer ?
#
loop_
_entity_poly.entity_id
_entity_poly.type
_entity_poly.pdbx_seq_one_letter_code
_entity_poly.pdbx_strand_id
1 'polypeptide(L)'
;MTFLFSVISIGVLATLTMTAFSYGISYFTRNNLKEPQLLNLFIENIPAQPMKMGKEHVVGWVIHVLIGIFLVVIFNVCKHLF
;
A
#
# COMPACT_ATOMS: atom_id res chain seq x y z
N MET A 1 3.33 21.67 -12.57
CA MET A 1 3.83 20.68 -11.59
C MET A 1 4.74 19.70 -12.32
N THR A 2 5.88 19.31 -11.73
CA THR A 2 6.83 18.37 -12.35
C THR A 2 6.27 16.95 -12.33
N PHE A 3 6.64 16.12 -13.32
CA PHE A 3 6.18 14.73 -13.45
C PHE A 3 6.34 13.93 -12.16
N LEU A 4 7.51 14.03 -11.53
CA LEU A 4 7.84 13.35 -10.28
C LEU A 4 6.88 13.76 -9.14
N PHE A 5 6.58 15.06 -9.02
CA PHE A 5 5.67 15.56 -8.01
C PHE A 5 4.26 14.99 -8.19
N SER A 6 3.76 14.93 -9.43
CA SER A 6 2.45 14.35 -9.74
C SER A 6 2.39 12.86 -9.39
N VAL A 7 3.42 12.09 -9.74
CA VAL A 7 3.48 10.65 -9.43
C VAL A 7 3.44 10.40 -7.92
N ILE A 8 4.27 11.12 -7.16
CA ILE A 8 4.33 10.95 -5.69
C ILE A 8 3.01 11.37 -5.04
N SER A 9 2.48 12.55 -5.39
CA SER A 9 1.25 13.07 -4.78
C SER A 9 0.03 12.20 -5.11
N ILE A 10 -0.13 11.78 -6.37
CA ILE A 10 -1.22 10.89 -6.78
C ILE A 10 -1.06 9.51 -6.16
N GLY A 11 0.16 8.95 -6.12
CA GLY A 11 0.43 7.66 -5.50
C GLY A 11 0.03 7.65 -4.03
N VAL A 12 0.48 8.65 -3.26
CA VAL A 12 0.13 8.78 -1.84
C VAL A 12 -1.38 8.96 -1.66
N LEU A 13 -2.01 9.86 -2.42
CA LEU A 13 -3.45 10.13 -2.28
C LEU A 13 -4.31 8.91 -2.64
N ALA A 14 -3.95 8.20 -3.71
CA ALA A 14 -4.63 6.99 -4.14
C ALA A 14 -4.48 5.89 -3.08
N THR A 15 -3.27 5.65 -2.57
CA THR A 15 -3.04 4.69 -1.49
C THR A 15 -3.89 5.03 -0.27
N LEU A 16 -3.85 6.27 0.22
CA LEU A 16 -4.62 6.68 1.40
C LEU A 16 -6.13 6.50 1.20
N THR A 17 -6.63 6.80 0.00
CA THR A 17 -8.06 6.60 -0.33
C THR A 17 -8.43 5.12 -0.28
N MET A 18 -7.63 4.24 -0.88
CA MET A 18 -7.85 2.79 -0.82
C MET A 18 -7.71 2.25 0.60
N THR A 19 -6.74 2.74 1.38
CA THR A 19 -6.59 2.35 2.78
C THR A 19 -7.78 2.79 3.63
N ALA A 20 -8.27 4.02 3.45
CA ALA A 20 -9.47 4.49 4.14
C ALA A 20 -10.69 3.62 3.81
N PHE A 21 -10.83 3.24 2.54
CA PHE A 21 -11.87 2.32 2.10
C PHE A 21 -11.72 0.93 2.74
N SER A 22 -10.53 0.33 2.72
CA SER A 22 -10.29 -1.01 3.28
C SER A 22 -10.49 -1.05 4.80
N TYR A 23 -10.16 0.03 5.51
CA TYR A 23 -10.45 0.19 6.94
C TYR A 23 -11.96 0.36 7.19
N GLY A 24 -12.67 1.12 6.36
CA GLY A 24 -14.12 1.24 6.43
C GLY A 24 -14.81 -0.11 6.26
N ILE A 25 -14.47 -0.85 5.20
CA ILE A 25 -15.01 -2.20 4.97
C ILE A 25 -14.63 -3.15 6.10
N SER A 26 -13.39 -3.10 6.61
CA SER A 26 -12.96 -3.90 7.76
C SER A 26 -13.83 -3.65 8.99
N TYR A 27 -14.22 -2.40 9.23
CA TYR A 27 -15.15 -2.04 10.31
C TYR A 27 -16.55 -2.64 10.10
N PHE A 28 -17.13 -2.52 8.90
CA PHE A 28 -18.48 -3.03 8.62
C PHE A 28 -18.55 -4.56 8.59
N THR A 29 -17.52 -5.22 8.05
CA THR A 29 -17.49 -6.68 7.86
C THR A 29 -16.92 -7.42 9.06
N ARG A 30 -16.36 -6.70 10.05
CA ARG A 30 -15.57 -7.26 11.17
C ARG A 30 -14.40 -8.17 10.74
N ASN A 31 -14.00 -8.09 9.46
CA ASN A 31 -12.85 -8.81 8.93
C ASN A 31 -11.60 -7.93 9.00
N ASN A 32 -10.41 -8.55 9.04
CA ASN A 32 -9.16 -7.80 9.05
C ASN A 32 -8.67 -7.52 7.63
N LEU A 33 -9.27 -6.52 6.98
CA LEU A 33 -8.94 -6.09 5.61
C LEU A 33 -8.01 -4.87 5.59
N LYS A 34 -7.43 -4.52 6.74
CA LYS A 34 -6.52 -3.37 6.87
C LYS A 34 -5.22 -3.68 6.13
N GLU A 35 -5.12 -3.24 4.88
CA GLU A 35 -4.08 -3.66 3.93
C GLU A 35 -2.65 -3.52 4.47
N PRO A 36 -2.23 -2.43 5.15
CA PRO A 36 -0.90 -2.33 5.74
C PRO A 36 -0.65 -3.41 6.82
N GLN A 37 -1.68 -3.77 7.59
CA GLN A 37 -1.57 -4.77 8.65
C GLN A 37 -1.53 -6.19 8.07
N LEU A 38 -2.32 -6.46 7.03
CA LEU A 38 -2.25 -7.71 6.28
C LEU A 38 -0.87 -7.90 5.66
N LEU A 39 -0.27 -6.82 5.15
CA LEU A 39 1.06 -6.87 4.58
C LEU A 39 2.13 -7.19 5.64
N ASN A 40 2.02 -6.62 6.84
CA ASN A 40 2.88 -7.00 7.97
C ASN A 40 2.77 -8.49 8.29
N LEU A 41 1.55 -9.02 8.37
CA LEU A 41 1.32 -10.45 8.63
C LEU A 41 1.88 -11.33 7.50
N PHE A 42 1.68 -10.93 6.25
CA PHE A 42 2.22 -11.66 5.10
C PHE A 42 3.74 -11.74 5.18
N ILE A 43 4.38 -10.61 5.51
CA ILE A 43 5.82 -10.49 5.64
C ILE A 43 6.34 -11.32 6.82
N GLU A 44 5.68 -11.27 7.98
CA GLU A 44 6.02 -12.06 9.17
C GLU A 44 6.03 -13.57 8.89
N ASN A 45 5.22 -14.05 7.96
CA ASN A 45 5.16 -15.47 7.57
C ASN A 45 6.28 -15.89 6.60
N ILE A 46 7.20 -14.99 6.20
CA ILE A 46 8.31 -15.33 5.32
C ILE A 46 9.40 -16.07 6.13
N PRO A 47 9.76 -17.33 5.79
CA PRO A 47 10.60 -18.20 6.61
C PRO A 47 12.04 -17.72 6.81
N ALA A 48 12.51 -16.76 6.01
CA ALA A 48 13.86 -16.20 6.09
C ALA A 48 13.92 -14.86 6.85
N GLN A 49 12.84 -14.45 7.51
CA GLN A 49 12.81 -13.13 8.12
C GLN A 49 13.33 -13.13 9.57
N PRO A 50 14.39 -12.35 9.87
CA PRO A 50 15.02 -12.36 11.21
C PRO A 50 14.23 -11.60 12.28
N MET A 51 13.15 -10.92 11.91
CA MET A 51 12.46 -9.95 12.77
C MET A 51 10.97 -10.27 12.87
N LYS A 52 10.44 -10.45 14.08
CA LYS A 52 9.00 -10.59 14.33
C LYS A 52 8.31 -9.25 14.04
N MET A 53 7.58 -9.18 12.94
CA MET A 53 6.77 -8.01 12.60
C MET A 53 5.36 -8.19 13.14
N GLY A 54 4.96 -7.36 14.10
CA GLY A 54 3.57 -7.33 14.56
C GLY A 54 2.62 -6.70 13.54
N LYS A 55 1.31 -6.92 13.70
CA LYS A 55 0.25 -6.35 12.84
C LYS A 55 0.35 -4.84 12.66
N GLU A 56 0.79 -4.12 13.69
CA GLU A 56 0.85 -2.64 13.70
C GLU A 56 2.22 -2.08 13.31
N HIS A 57 3.08 -2.89 12.69
CA HIS A 57 4.42 -2.46 12.31
C HIS A 57 4.39 -1.44 11.15
N VAL A 58 5.29 -0.46 11.18
CA VAL A 58 5.31 0.63 10.17
C VAL A 58 5.71 0.15 8.77
N VAL A 59 6.42 -0.98 8.68
CA VAL A 59 6.92 -1.54 7.41
C VAL A 59 5.77 -1.80 6.42
N GLY A 60 4.65 -2.33 6.88
CA GLY A 60 3.47 -2.56 6.05
C GLY A 60 2.93 -1.27 5.43
N TRP A 61 2.96 -0.15 6.16
CA TRP A 61 2.58 1.16 5.62
C TRP A 61 3.55 1.66 4.56
N VAL A 62 4.85 1.55 4.84
CA VAL A 62 5.91 1.95 3.89
C VAL A 62 5.77 1.17 2.59
N ILE A 63 5.67 -0.15 2.65
CA ILE A 63 5.56 -0.98 1.45
C ILE A 63 4.23 -0.72 0.73
N HIS A 64 3.13 -0.53 1.45
CA HIS A 64 1.83 -0.25 0.84
C HIS A 64 1.83 1.06 0.03
N VAL A 65 2.45 2.12 0.55
CA VAL A 65 2.64 3.39 -0.19
C VAL A 65 3.57 3.20 -1.39
N LEU A 66 4.68 2.47 -1.22
CA LEU A 66 5.61 2.19 -2.33
C LEU A 66 4.92 1.43 -3.47
N ILE A 67 4.08 0.44 -3.16
CA ILE A 67 3.27 -0.28 -4.16
C ILE A 67 2.32 0.71 -4.88
N GLY A 68 1.64 1.60 -4.16
CA GLY A 68 0.77 2.60 -4.77
C GLY A 68 1.50 3.54 -5.73
N ILE A 69 2.65 4.06 -5.33
CA ILE A 69 3.51 4.89 -6.21
C ILE A 69 3.96 4.09 -7.43
N PHE A 70 4.39 2.84 -7.24
CA PHE A 70 4.80 1.95 -8.33
C PHE A 70 3.68 1.70 -9.34
N LEU A 71 2.44 1.48 -8.89
CA LEU A 71 1.28 1.32 -9.76
C LEU A 71 0.97 2.59 -10.55
N VAL A 72 1.13 3.78 -9.96
CA VAL A 72 0.97 5.05 -10.69
C VAL A 72 2.04 5.21 -11.77
N VAL A 73 3.29 4.81 -11.50
CA VAL A 73 4.36 4.79 -12.50
C VAL A 73 3.99 3.85 -13.66
N ILE A 74 3.59 2.62 -13.36
CA ILE A 74 3.16 1.65 -14.38
C ILE A 74 2.02 2.22 -15.22
N PHE A 75 0.98 2.75 -14.57
CA PHE A 75 -0.17 3.34 -15.27
C PHE A 75 0.27 4.45 -16.24
N ASN A 76 1.18 5.31 -15.82
CA ASN A 76 1.67 6.40 -16.65
C ASN A 76 2.50 5.89 -17.83
N VAL A 77 3.36 4.89 -17.61
CA VAL A 77 4.14 4.23 -18.67
C VAL A 77 3.19 3.56 -19.67
N CYS A 78 2.23 2.75 -19.20
CA CYS A 78 1.23 2.11 -20.05
C CYS A 78 0.41 3.12 -20.86
N LYS A 79 -0.03 4.23 -20.23
CA LYS A 79 -0.74 5.32 -20.92
C LYS A 79 0.09 5.94 -22.06
N HIS A 80 1.41 5.90 -21.98
CA HIS A 80 2.26 6.45 -23.03
C HIS A 80 2.54 5.45 -24.16
N LEU A 81 2.35 4.14 -23.92
CA LEU A 81 2.56 3.08 -24.90
C LEU A 81 1.33 2.75 -25.78
N PHE A 82 0.12 3.09 -25.35
CA PHE A 82 -1.16 2.80 -26.03
C PHE A 82 -1.98 4.07 -26.27
#